data_AF-A0A2G2YB11-F1
#
_entry.id   AF-A0A2G2YB11-F1
#
_cell.length_a   1.000
_cell.length_b   1.000
_cell.length_c   1.000
_cell.angle_alpha   90.00
_cell.angle_beta   90.00
_cell.angle_gamma   90.00
#
_symmetry.space_group_name_H-M   'P 1'
#
loop_
_entity.id
_entity.type
_entity.pdbx_description
1 polymer ?
#
loop_
_entity_poly.entity_id
_entity_poly.type
_entity_poly.pdbx_seq_one_letter_code
_entity_poly.pdbx_strand_id
1 'polypeptide(L)'
;MIPSGIRVHTHSTFALGYEAGINKSTVDGNLVPPSGLITFVQKGIQYLELKATASNYDTDMDEDFQFLQPIDLIMKDVYELHKIIKEKKEKLQKERKKNIRESIYKDSNDHEMELEWEPTREREKEKQQKEKRARARKRKRKRKD
;
A
#
# COMPACT_ATOMS: atom_id res chain seq x y z
N MET A 1 32.51 22.95 -26.82
CA MET A 1 31.50 22.60 -27.84
C MET A 1 30.13 22.83 -27.20
N ILE A 2 29.46 23.93 -27.55
CA ILE A 2 28.14 24.25 -27.01
C ILE A 2 27.13 23.40 -27.81
N PRO A 3 26.21 22.65 -27.18
CA PRO A 3 25.29 21.79 -27.89
C PRO A 3 24.41 22.59 -28.86
N SER A 4 24.22 22.03 -30.05
CA SER A 4 23.64 22.63 -31.27
C SER A 4 22.13 22.94 -31.21
N GLY A 5 21.60 23.37 -30.06
CA GLY A 5 20.15 23.55 -29.85
C GLY A 5 19.72 24.85 -29.16
N ILE A 6 20.64 25.63 -28.59
CA ILE A 6 20.28 26.86 -27.85
C ILE A 6 20.33 28.06 -28.81
N ARG A 7 19.16 28.51 -29.27
CA ARG A 7 19.03 29.77 -30.01
C ARG A 7 19.22 30.95 -29.06
N VAL A 8 20.22 31.76 -29.33
CA VAL A 8 20.48 33.02 -28.61
C VAL A 8 19.67 34.14 -29.26
N HIS A 9 18.79 34.79 -28.48
CA HIS A 9 17.95 35.90 -28.95
C HIS A 9 18.55 37.24 -28.53
N THR A 10 19.63 37.65 -29.20
CA THR A 10 20.45 38.82 -28.82
C THR A 10 19.66 40.13 -28.72
N HIS A 11 18.85 40.44 -29.73
CA HIS A 11 18.06 41.67 -29.77
C HIS A 11 17.00 41.71 -28.66
N SER A 12 16.29 40.60 -28.43
CA SER A 12 15.28 40.50 -27.37
C SER A 12 15.89 40.59 -25.98
N THR A 13 17.02 39.91 -25.75
CA THR A 13 17.74 40.00 -24.47
C THR A 13 18.22 41.42 -24.19
N PHE A 14 18.69 42.15 -25.22
CA PHE A 14 19.11 43.54 -25.06
C PHE A 14 17.94 44.46 -24.69
N ALA A 15 16.83 44.42 -25.45
CA ALA A 15 15.65 45.23 -25.17
C ALA A 15 15.07 44.92 -23.78
N LEU A 16 14.86 43.63 -23.47
CA LEU A 16 14.37 43.19 -22.16
C LEU A 16 15.31 43.59 -21.02
N GLY A 17 16.63 43.47 -21.22
CA GLY A 17 17.62 43.85 -20.22
C GLY A 17 17.50 45.32 -19.79
N TYR A 18 17.21 46.20 -20.75
CA TYR A 18 17.00 47.62 -20.50
C TYR A 18 15.60 47.92 -19.95
N GLU A 19 14.55 47.42 -20.61
CA GLU A 19 13.14 47.68 -20.24
C GLU A 19 12.79 47.13 -18.86
N ALA A 20 13.27 45.93 -18.52
CA ALA A 20 13.05 45.32 -17.22
C ALA A 20 14.02 45.80 -16.14
N GLY A 21 15.00 46.65 -16.49
CA GLY A 21 16.00 47.16 -15.54
C GLY A 21 16.77 46.05 -14.84
N ILE A 22 17.14 44.99 -15.57
CA ILE A 22 17.77 43.77 -15.02
C ILE A 22 19.05 44.12 -14.23
N ASN A 23 19.78 45.16 -14.63
CA ASN A 23 20.97 45.66 -13.96
C ASN A 23 20.72 46.27 -12.56
N LYS A 24 19.47 46.53 -12.20
CA LYS A 24 19.05 47.03 -10.87
C LYS A 24 18.39 45.93 -10.02
N SER A 25 18.30 44.71 -10.55
CA SER A 25 17.75 43.56 -9.84
C SER A 25 18.63 43.17 -8.65
N THR A 26 18.01 42.71 -7.56
CA THR A 26 18.71 42.13 -6.41
C THR A 26 19.06 40.65 -6.60
N VAL A 27 18.74 40.07 -7.76
CA VAL A 27 18.99 38.66 -8.06
C VAL A 27 20.45 38.44 -8.45
N ASP A 28 21.13 37.52 -7.75
CA ASP A 28 22.46 37.06 -8.12
C ASP A 28 22.37 36.02 -9.25
N GLY A 29 22.83 36.41 -10.44
CA GLY A 29 22.86 35.54 -11.62
C GLY A 29 23.74 34.30 -11.48
N ASN A 30 24.73 34.31 -10.56
CA ASN A 30 25.60 33.15 -10.35
C ASN A 30 24.88 32.00 -9.63
N LEU A 31 23.81 32.31 -8.89
CA LEU A 31 22.97 31.32 -8.22
C LEU A 31 21.90 30.73 -9.14
N VAL A 32 21.66 31.36 -10.30
CA VAL A 32 20.66 30.90 -11.25
C VAL A 32 21.30 29.83 -12.15
N PRO A 33 20.87 28.57 -12.07
CA PRO A 33 21.42 27.52 -12.91
C PRO A 33 21.09 27.77 -14.39
N PRO A 34 21.94 27.31 -15.33
CA PRO A 34 21.59 27.28 -16.74
C PRO A 34 20.25 26.58 -16.95
N SER A 35 19.41 27.13 -17.83
CA SER A 35 18.06 26.62 -18.10
C SER A 35 17.08 26.69 -16.92
N GLY A 36 17.37 27.47 -15.87
CA GLY A 36 16.52 27.57 -14.67
C GLY A 36 15.04 27.86 -14.96
N LEU A 37 14.75 28.76 -15.91
CA LEU A 37 13.37 29.07 -16.32
C LEU A 37 12.67 27.84 -16.94
N ILE A 38 13.35 27.13 -17.83
CA ILE A 38 12.80 25.94 -18.50
C ILE A 38 12.48 24.86 -17.45
N THR A 39 13.42 24.63 -16.51
CA THR A 39 13.22 23.67 -15.43
C THR A 39 12.07 24.05 -14.51
N PHE A 40 11.92 25.34 -14.19
CA PHE A 40 10.82 25.83 -13.36
C PHE A 40 9.46 25.57 -14.04
N VAL A 41 9.34 25.90 -15.32
CA VAL A 41 8.13 25.64 -16.11
C VAL A 41 7.82 24.13 -16.19
N GLN A 42 8.82 23.31 -16.50
CA GLN A 42 8.66 21.85 -16.55
C GLN A 42 8.17 21.27 -15.23
N LYS A 43 8.77 21.68 -14.09
CA LYS A 43 8.33 21.25 -12.75
C LYS A 43 6.94 21.77 -12.41
N GLY A 44 6.58 22.97 -12.84
CA GLY A 44 5.25 23.53 -12.68
C GLY A 44 4.18 22.70 -13.40
N ILE A 45 4.44 22.27 -14.63
CA ILE A 45 3.54 21.37 -15.38
C ILE A 45 3.40 20.03 -14.66
N GLN A 46 4.52 19.40 -14.26
CA GLN A 46 4.50 18.14 -13.51
C GLN A 46 3.71 18.26 -12.19
N TYR A 47 3.82 19.40 -11.50
CA TYR A 47 3.06 19.66 -10.29
C TYR A 47 1.55 19.70 -10.56
N LEU A 48 1.12 20.32 -11.68
CA LEU A 48 -0.28 20.35 -12.09
C LEU A 48 -0.81 18.94 -12.42
N GLU A 49 -0.03 18.14 -13.16
CA GLU A 49 -0.37 16.74 -13.49
C GLU A 49 -0.53 15.89 -12.23
N LEU A 50 0.39 16.02 -11.27
CA LEU A 50 0.32 15.31 -10.00
C LEU A 50 -0.89 15.73 -9.19
N LYS A 51 -1.19 17.03 -9.14
CA LYS A 51 -2.36 17.55 -8.42
C LYS A 51 -3.66 17.02 -9.02
N ALA A 52 -3.78 16.96 -10.34
CA ALA A 52 -4.94 16.41 -11.03
C ALA A 52 -5.08 14.91 -10.76
N THR A 53 -3.98 14.16 -10.81
CA THR A 53 -3.97 12.72 -10.50
C THR A 53 -4.35 12.45 -9.03
N ALA A 54 -3.84 13.27 -8.10
CA ALA A 54 -4.16 13.16 -6.68
C ALA A 54 -5.60 13.59 -6.34
N SER A 55 -6.22 14.45 -7.16
CA SER A 55 -7.64 14.84 -6.99
C SER A 55 -8.63 13.85 -7.61
N ASN A 56 -8.18 12.91 -8.44
CA ASN A 56 -9.02 11.86 -9.03
C ASN A 56 -9.25 10.65 -8.12
N TYR A 57 -8.79 10.69 -6.86
CA TYR A 57 -9.18 9.75 -5.81
C TYR A 57 -10.67 9.89 -5.37
N ASP A 58 -11.55 10.39 -6.23
CA ASP A 58 -13.00 10.16 -6.10
C ASP A 58 -13.27 8.76 -6.71
N THR A 59 -13.03 7.79 -5.84
CA THR A 59 -12.44 6.47 -6.07
C THR A 59 -13.31 5.41 -6.75
N ASP A 60 -14.49 5.74 -7.26
CA ASP A 60 -15.39 4.72 -7.79
C ASP A 60 -15.20 4.44 -9.29
N MET A 61 -14.76 5.44 -10.08
CA MET A 61 -14.54 5.29 -11.52
C MET A 61 -13.15 4.74 -11.87
N ASP A 62 -12.13 5.13 -11.11
CA ASP A 62 -10.74 4.69 -11.35
C ASP A 62 -10.48 3.23 -10.95
N GLU A 63 -11.23 2.70 -9.97
CA GLU A 63 -11.17 1.26 -9.64
C GLU A 63 -11.61 0.38 -10.81
N ASP A 64 -12.57 0.83 -11.63
CA ASP A 64 -13.10 0.02 -12.71
C ASP A 64 -12.12 -0.14 -13.88
N PHE A 65 -11.32 0.89 -14.14
CA PHE A 65 -10.25 0.82 -15.12
C PHE A 65 -9.11 -0.11 -14.70
N GLN A 66 -8.95 -0.42 -13.40
CA GLN A 66 -7.98 -1.44 -12.95
C GLN A 66 -8.31 -2.84 -13.47
N PHE A 67 -9.59 -3.10 -13.79
CA PHE A 67 -10.02 -4.39 -14.34
C PHE A 67 -9.77 -4.51 -15.85
N LEU A 68 -9.48 -3.41 -16.54
CA LEU A 68 -9.32 -3.37 -17.99
C LEU A 68 -7.85 -3.32 -18.39
N GLN A 69 -7.48 -4.02 -19.46
CA GLN A 69 -6.18 -3.83 -20.08
C GLN A 69 -6.23 -2.62 -21.03
N PRO A 70 -5.11 -1.89 -21.26
CA PRO A 70 -5.09 -0.76 -22.19
C PRO A 70 -5.61 -1.11 -23.59
N ILE A 71 -5.37 -2.34 -24.04
CA ILE A 71 -5.86 -2.83 -25.34
C ILE A 71 -7.39 -3.00 -25.38
N ASP A 72 -8.03 -3.30 -24.24
CA ASP A 72 -9.48 -3.43 -24.14
C ASP A 72 -10.16 -2.09 -24.47
N LEU A 73 -9.60 -0.98 -23.98
CA LEU A 73 -10.13 0.37 -24.23
C LEU A 73 -10.09 0.75 -25.72
N ILE A 74 -9.18 0.15 -26.49
CA ILE A 74 -9.00 0.42 -27.91
C ILE A 74 -9.86 -0.50 -28.77
N MET A 75 -9.97 -1.77 -28.37
CA MET A 75 -10.53 -2.83 -29.21
C MET A 75 -11.97 -3.20 -28.88
N LYS A 76 -12.49 -2.84 -27.70
CA LYS A 76 -13.81 -3.27 -27.22
C LYS A 76 -14.80 -2.12 -27.19
N ASP A 77 -16.07 -2.46 -27.36
CA ASP A 77 -17.16 -1.50 -27.17
C ASP A 77 -17.50 -1.30 -25.68
N VAL A 78 -18.26 -0.25 -25.40
CA VAL A 78 -18.64 0.13 -24.02
C VAL A 78 -19.37 -0.98 -23.28
N TYR A 79 -20.19 -1.76 -23.97
CA TYR A 79 -20.96 -2.85 -23.37
C TYR A 79 -20.04 -4.01 -22.95
N GLU A 80 -19.10 -4.38 -23.82
CA GLU A 80 -18.09 -5.39 -23.52
C GLU A 80 -17.19 -4.97 -22.34
N LEU A 81 -16.78 -3.69 -22.30
CA LEU A 81 -15.98 -3.16 -21.19
C LEU A 81 -16.74 -3.27 -19.86
N HIS A 82 -18.01 -2.88 -19.83
CA HIS A 82 -18.87 -3.01 -18.64
C HIS A 82 -19.02 -4.47 -18.20
N LYS A 83 -19.13 -5.40 -19.15
CA LYS A 83 -19.21 -6.83 -18.85
C LYS A 83 -17.94 -7.34 -18.19
N ILE A 84 -16.76 -6.96 -18.69
CA ILE A 84 -15.47 -7.36 -18.11
C ILE A 84 -15.31 -6.83 -16.69
N ILE A 85 -15.64 -5.55 -16.47
CA ILE A 85 -15.60 -4.91 -15.16
C ILE A 85 -16.50 -5.68 -14.17
N LYS A 86 -17.75 -5.94 -14.55
CA LYS A 86 -18.72 -6.65 -13.70
C LYS A 86 -18.25 -8.05 -13.34
N GLU A 87 -17.76 -8.82 -14.32
CA GLU A 87 -17.28 -10.19 -14.08
C GLU A 87 -16.07 -10.22 -13.15
N LYS A 88 -15.11 -9.29 -13.31
CA LYS A 88 -13.92 -9.21 -12.45
C LYS A 88 -14.27 -8.75 -11.03
N LYS A 89 -15.16 -7.76 -10.87
CA LYS A 89 -15.71 -7.34 -9.57
C LYS A 89 -16.37 -8.50 -8.83
N GLU A 90 -17.21 -9.28 -9.50
CA GLU A 90 -17.90 -10.43 -8.88
C GLU A 90 -16.92 -11.54 -8.46
N LYS A 91 -15.89 -11.83 -9.27
CA LYS A 91 -14.86 -12.82 -8.92
C LYS A 91 -14.09 -12.42 -7.67
N LEU A 92 -13.64 -11.16 -7.59
CA LEU A 92 -12.92 -10.64 -6.43
C LEU A 92 -13.76 -10.70 -5.15
N GLN A 93 -15.06 -10.37 -5.24
CA GLN A 93 -15.97 -10.49 -4.10
C GLN A 93 -16.18 -11.94 -3.66
N LYS A 94 -16.27 -12.90 -4.60
CA LYS A 94 -16.39 -14.33 -4.29
C LYS A 94 -15.13 -14.86 -3.60
N GLU A 95 -13.94 -14.47 -4.08
CA GLU A 95 -12.66 -14.84 -3.44
C GLU A 95 -12.54 -14.27 -2.03
N ARG A 96 -12.86 -12.98 -1.82
CA ARG A 96 -12.89 -12.38 -0.47
C ARG A 96 -13.82 -13.15 0.47
N LYS A 97 -15.03 -13.50 0.03
CA LYS A 97 -15.98 -14.29 0.83
C LYS A 97 -15.46 -15.70 1.15
N LYS A 98 -14.77 -16.34 0.20
CA LYS A 98 -14.16 -17.66 0.41
C LYS A 98 -13.04 -17.58 1.45
N ASN A 99 -12.14 -16.60 1.33
CA ASN A 99 -11.04 -16.39 2.27
C ASN A 99 -11.55 -16.13 3.70
N ILE A 100 -12.59 -15.30 3.86
CA ILE A 100 -13.22 -15.04 5.17
C ILE A 100 -13.84 -16.32 5.74
N ARG A 101 -14.53 -17.13 4.92
CA ARG A 101 -15.07 -18.42 5.40
C ARG A 101 -13.93 -19.34 5.85
N GLU A 102 -12.88 -19.47 5.05
CA GLU A 102 -11.75 -20.34 5.34
C GLU A 102 -10.98 -19.92 6.61
N SER A 103 -10.88 -18.61 6.89
CA SER A 103 -10.33 -18.13 8.16
C SER A 103 -11.21 -18.48 9.35
N ILE A 104 -12.53 -18.37 9.23
CA ILE A 104 -13.49 -18.73 10.30
C ILE A 104 -13.44 -20.24 10.60
N TYR A 105 -13.35 -21.08 9.56
CA TYR A 105 -13.26 -22.53 9.73
C TYR A 105 -11.95 -22.98 10.39
N LYS A 106 -10.81 -22.34 10.07
CA LYS A 106 -9.53 -22.61 10.75
C LYS A 106 -9.57 -22.24 12.23
N ASP A 107 -10.08 -21.05 12.54
CA ASP A 107 -10.18 -20.54 13.91
C ASP A 107 -11.09 -21.43 14.80
N SER A 108 -12.15 -21.99 14.22
CA SER A 108 -13.03 -22.93 14.94
C SER A 108 -12.37 -24.30 15.18
N ASN A 109 -11.57 -24.80 14.24
CA ASN A 109 -10.93 -26.11 14.34
C ASN A 109 -9.78 -26.13 15.36
N ASP A 110 -9.10 -24.98 15.55
CA ASP A 110 -8.06 -24.83 16.58
C ASP A 110 -8.65 -24.85 18.01
N HIS A 111 -9.88 -24.33 18.21
CA HIS A 111 -10.57 -24.38 19.50
C HIS A 111 -11.14 -25.76 19.86
N GLU A 112 -11.49 -26.59 18.87
CA GLU A 112 -12.03 -27.94 19.12
C GLU A 112 -10.94 -28.91 19.61
N MET A 113 -9.71 -28.77 19.11
CA MET A 113 -8.56 -29.57 19.55
C MET A 113 -8.09 -29.20 20.98
N GLU A 114 -8.36 -27.99 21.47
CA GLU A 114 -7.96 -27.57 22.82
C GLU A 114 -8.87 -28.17 23.91
N LEU A 115 -10.18 -28.29 23.64
CA LEU A 115 -11.17 -28.84 24.58
C LEU A 115 -11.01 -30.35 24.83
N GLU A 116 -10.47 -31.12 23.88
CA GLU A 116 -10.32 -32.58 24.01
C GLU A 116 -9.11 -32.97 24.90
N TRP A 117 -8.10 -32.11 25.03
CA TRP A 117 -6.87 -32.40 25.79
C TRP A 117 -6.89 -31.89 27.25
N GLU A 118 -7.81 -30.97 27.59
CA GLU A 118 -7.96 -30.48 28.96
C GLU A 118 -8.38 -31.58 29.97
N PRO A 119 -9.40 -32.42 29.70
CA PRO A 119 -9.86 -33.43 30.66
C PRO A 119 -8.77 -34.48 30.98
N THR A 120 -7.93 -34.80 29.99
CA THR A 120 -6.88 -35.82 30.13
C THR A 120 -5.71 -35.31 30.97
N ARG A 121 -5.33 -34.03 30.80
CA ARG A 121 -4.26 -33.38 31.57
C ARG A 121 -4.67 -33.14 33.03
N GLU A 122 -5.93 -32.80 33.31
CA GLU A 122 -6.41 -32.65 34.68
C GLU A 122 -6.42 -33.99 35.43
N ARG A 123 -6.88 -35.08 34.79
CA ARG A 123 -6.93 -36.42 35.39
C ARG A 123 -5.54 -36.95 35.74
N GLU A 124 -4.53 -36.60 34.94
CA GLU A 124 -3.15 -36.99 35.18
C GLU A 124 -2.52 -36.21 36.34
N LYS A 125 -2.76 -34.89 36.40
CA LYS A 125 -2.33 -34.04 37.53
C LYS A 125 -2.95 -34.50 38.86
N GLU A 126 -4.24 -34.88 38.85
CA GLU A 126 -4.91 -35.38 40.06
C GLU A 126 -4.31 -36.71 40.55
N LYS A 127 -4.03 -37.65 39.63
CA LYS A 127 -3.36 -38.93 39.96
C LYS A 127 -1.99 -38.70 40.58
N GLN A 128 -1.16 -37.83 39.99
CA GLN A 128 0.18 -37.53 40.51
C GLN A 128 0.12 -36.87 41.90
N GLN A 129 -0.86 -35.99 42.15
CA GLN A 129 -1.03 -35.35 43.46
C GLN A 129 -1.48 -36.35 44.53
N LYS A 130 -2.40 -37.26 44.18
CA LYS A 130 -2.86 -38.33 45.08
C LYS A 130 -1.72 -39.29 45.45
N GLU A 131 -0.85 -39.62 44.49
CA GLU A 131 0.32 -40.46 44.72
C GLU A 131 1.37 -39.76 45.61
N LYS A 132 1.68 -38.48 45.36
CA LYS A 132 2.57 -37.69 46.23
C LYS A 132 2.04 -37.63 47.67
N ARG A 133 0.73 -37.42 47.86
CA ARG A 133 0.09 -37.44 49.20
C ARG A 133 0.18 -38.81 49.86
N ALA A 134 -0.01 -39.90 49.11
CA ALA A 134 0.13 -41.27 49.63
C ALA A 134 1.57 -41.59 50.07
N ARG A 135 2.57 -41.20 49.26
CA ARG A 135 3.99 -41.35 49.61
C ARG A 135 4.37 -40.52 50.84
N ALA A 136 3.86 -39.29 50.97
CA ALA A 136 4.08 -38.46 52.15
C ALA A 136 3.46 -39.07 53.42
N ARG A 137 2.25 -39.64 53.34
CA ARG A 137 1.61 -40.35 54.46
C ARG A 137 2.41 -41.60 54.88
N LYS A 138 2.91 -42.40 53.92
CA LYS A 138 3.79 -43.55 54.22
C LYS A 138 5.10 -43.12 54.90
N ARG A 139 5.72 -42.01 54.46
CA ARG A 139 6.93 -41.46 55.08
C ARG A 139 6.70 -40.93 56.50
N LYS A 140 5.54 -40.34 56.79
CA LYS A 140 5.18 -39.91 58.16
C LYS A 140 4.92 -41.08 59.11
N ARG A 141 4.39 -42.20 58.61
CA ARG A 141 4.20 -43.43 59.42
C ARG A 141 5.53 -44.09 59.78
N LYS A 142 6.48 -44.20 58.84
CA LYS A 142 7.83 -44.74 59.08
C LYS A 142 8.76 -43.90 59.98
N ARG A 143 8.36 -42.69 60.37
CA ARG A 143 9.13 -41.81 61.27
C ARG A 143 8.60 -41.78 62.71
N LYS A 144 7.56 -42.57 62.98
CA LYS A 144 6.88 -42.62 64.29
C LYS A 144 7.08 -43.96 65.02
N ASP A 145 7.85 -44.86 64.42
CA ASP A 145 8.41 -46.09 65.00
C ASP A 145 9.92 -45.89 65.14
#